data_AF-A0A939ZUY5-F1
#
_entry.id   AF-A0A939ZUY5-F1
#
_cell.length_a   1.000
_cell.length_b   1.000
_cell.length_c   1.000
_cell.angle_alpha   90.00
_cell.angle_beta   90.00
_cell.angle_gamma   90.00
#
_symmetry.space_group_name_H-M   'P 1'
#
loop_
_entity.id
_entity.type
_entity.pdbx_description
1 polymer ?
#
loop_
_entity_poly.entity_id
_entity_poly.type
_entity_poly.pdbx_seq_one_letter_code
_entity_poly.pdbx_strand_id
1 'polypeptide(L)'
;INIARGGLVNNDDILAALDSGKVRCFVTDFASEELLNKKNVICFPHLGASTPEAEDNCAVMAVNELREFLEKGNITNSVNFPKCVTENPIPKNGTRLCISHKNAPGIVSKFTTVLGDAKLNIAGMINQNRGDTAYNIIDIDGVVPEDTLRALAGIDTVTKVRPIFG
;
A
#
# COMPACT_ATOMS: atom_id res chain seq x y z
N ILE A 1 -3.44 10.23 29.49
CA ILE A 1 -4.43 9.85 28.45
C ILE A 1 -3.66 9.08 27.37
N ASN A 2 -4.14 7.91 26.93
CA ASN A 2 -3.56 7.14 25.82
C ASN A 2 -4.67 6.64 24.87
N ILE A 3 -4.86 7.35 23.75
CA ILE A 3 -5.81 6.99 22.67
C ILE A 3 -5.03 6.74 21.36
N ALA A 4 -3.73 6.44 21.44
CA ALA A 4 -2.84 6.35 20.28
C ALA A 4 -2.42 4.92 19.96
N ARG A 5 -1.67 4.28 20.86
CA ARG A 5 -1.15 2.92 20.66
C ARG A 5 -1.03 2.17 21.99
N GLY A 6 -1.36 0.88 21.95
CA GLY A 6 -1.11 -0.04 23.07
C GLY A 6 0.38 -0.13 23.39
N GLY A 7 0.71 -0.28 24.67
CA GLY A 7 2.10 -0.42 25.15
C GLY A 7 2.90 0.87 25.28
N LEU A 8 2.34 2.04 24.93
CA LEU A 8 2.99 3.34 25.20
C LEU A 8 3.06 3.69 26.69
N VAL A 9 2.15 3.14 27.48
CA VAL A 9 2.09 3.30 28.93
C VAL A 9 2.28 1.93 29.55
N ASN A 10 3.19 1.82 30.52
CA ASN A 10 3.33 0.63 31.34
C ASN A 10 2.17 0.57 32.34
N ASN A 11 1.45 -0.54 32.36
CA ASN A 11 0.25 -0.72 33.19
C ASN A 11 0.57 -0.74 34.69
N ASP A 12 1.66 -1.37 35.10
CA ASP A 12 2.04 -1.45 36.52
C ASP A 12 2.43 -0.08 37.06
N ASP A 13 3.23 0.67 36.30
CA ASP A 13 3.67 2.01 36.68
C ASP A 13 2.51 3.00 36.79
N ILE A 14 1.54 2.94 35.86
CA ILE A 14 0.39 3.85 35.89
C ILE A 14 -0.53 3.51 37.07
N LEU A 15 -0.69 2.23 37.42
CA LEU A 15 -1.44 1.81 38.60
C LEU A 15 -0.76 2.29 39.89
N ALA A 16 0.56 2.13 40.02
CA ALA A 16 1.32 2.66 41.16
C ALA A 16 1.23 4.19 41.26
N ALA A 17 1.23 4.90 40.12
CA ALA A 17 1.07 6.35 40.08
C ALA A 17 -0.35 6.80 40.46
N LEU A 18 -1.38 6.01 40.14
CA LEU A 18 -2.77 6.25 40.57
C LEU A 18 -2.93 6.01 42.08
N ASP A 19 -2.37 4.92 42.60
CA ASP A 19 -2.45 4.54 44.01
C ASP A 19 -1.72 5.56 44.90
N SER A 20 -0.55 6.06 44.46
CA SER A 20 0.19 7.11 45.16
C SER A 20 -0.45 8.50 45.05
N GLY A 21 -1.49 8.66 44.21
CA GLY A 21 -2.12 9.96 43.94
C GLY A 21 -1.29 10.90 43.05
N LYS A 22 -0.13 10.46 42.55
CA LYS A 22 0.71 11.22 41.61
C LYS A 22 -0.01 11.46 40.29
N VAL A 23 -0.80 10.47 39.85
CA VAL A 23 -1.74 10.59 38.73
C VAL A 23 -3.14 10.53 39.29
N ARG A 24 -3.98 11.51 38.93
CA ARG A 24 -5.36 11.56 39.42
C ARG A 24 -6.28 10.61 38.66
N CYS A 25 -6.09 10.47 37.35
CA CYS A 25 -6.95 9.68 36.48
C CYS A 25 -6.16 9.25 35.24
N PHE A 26 -6.39 8.00 34.81
CA PHE A 26 -5.86 7.48 33.57
C PHE A 26 -7.01 7.15 32.61
N VAL A 27 -6.93 7.70 31.41
CA VAL A 27 -7.90 7.45 30.34
C VAL A 27 -7.17 6.75 29.21
N THR A 28 -7.67 5.59 28.78
CA THR A 28 -7.04 4.76 27.76
C THR A 28 -8.07 4.14 26.81
N ASP A 29 -7.71 3.99 25.54
CA ASP A 29 -8.48 3.25 24.53
C ASP A 29 -7.97 1.79 24.38
N PHE A 30 -7.05 1.40 25.25
CA PHE A 30 -6.44 0.07 25.29
C PHE A 30 -6.78 -0.56 26.64
N ALA A 31 -7.91 -1.26 26.69
CA ALA A 31 -8.32 -2.03 27.86
C ALA A 31 -7.42 -3.26 28.05
N SER A 32 -7.10 -3.58 29.30
CA SER A 32 -6.42 -4.81 29.71
C SER A 32 -6.95 -5.27 31.06
N GLU A 33 -6.80 -6.56 31.38
CA GLU A 33 -7.37 -7.16 32.59
C GLU A 33 -6.95 -6.43 33.87
N GLU A 34 -5.71 -5.97 33.94
CA GLU A 34 -5.16 -5.27 35.12
C GLU A 34 -5.74 -3.87 35.32
N LEU A 35 -6.23 -3.24 34.25
CA LEU A 35 -6.78 -1.89 34.26
C LEU A 35 -8.30 -1.88 34.51
N LEU A 36 -8.99 -2.99 34.23
CA LEU A 36 -10.43 -3.10 34.42
C LEU A 36 -10.81 -2.99 35.91
N ASN A 37 -11.94 -2.32 36.18
CA ASN A 37 -12.47 -2.08 37.52
C ASN A 37 -11.52 -1.33 38.48
N LYS A 38 -10.44 -0.72 37.98
CA LYS A 38 -9.55 0.11 38.79
C LYS A 38 -10.13 1.50 38.99
N LYS A 39 -10.08 1.98 40.23
CA LYS A 39 -10.51 3.33 40.58
C LYS A 39 -9.70 4.35 39.78
N ASN A 40 -10.37 5.37 39.25
CA ASN A 40 -9.77 6.44 38.45
C ASN A 40 -9.13 5.97 37.12
N VAL A 41 -9.52 4.80 36.62
CA VAL A 41 -9.19 4.36 35.25
C VAL A 41 -10.46 4.39 34.41
N ILE A 42 -10.38 5.00 33.23
CA ILE A 42 -11.43 5.00 32.22
C ILE A 42 -10.89 4.28 30.99
N CYS A 43 -11.45 3.11 30.69
CA CYS A 43 -11.11 2.31 29.52
C CYS A 43 -12.21 2.45 28.46
N PHE A 44 -11.82 2.82 27.25
CA PHE A 44 -12.63 2.70 26.05
C PHE A 44 -12.24 1.43 25.28
N PRO A 45 -13.19 0.76 24.60
CA PRO A 45 -12.93 -0.48 23.87
C PRO A 45 -12.40 -0.23 22.45
N HIS A 46 -11.25 0.45 22.33
CA HIS A 46 -10.58 0.74 21.06
C HIS A 46 -11.47 1.47 20.02
N LEU A 47 -12.14 2.54 20.47
CA LEU A 47 -13.14 3.27 19.69
C LEU A 47 -12.59 4.51 18.98
N GLY A 48 -11.28 4.76 19.02
CA GLY A 48 -10.68 5.99 18.49
C GLY A 48 -11.02 6.29 17.02
N ALA A 49 -11.30 5.27 16.21
CA ALA A 49 -11.72 5.40 14.82
C ALA A 49 -13.15 4.88 14.55
N SER A 50 -13.91 4.54 15.60
CA SER A 50 -15.25 3.96 15.48
C SER A 50 -16.33 5.06 15.40
N THR A 51 -16.25 5.91 14.36
CA THR A 51 -17.28 6.90 14.05
C THR A 51 -17.77 6.74 12.61
N PRO A 52 -19.04 7.08 12.30
CA PRO A 52 -19.56 7.01 10.93
C PRO A 52 -18.70 7.79 9.93
N GLU A 53 -18.18 8.96 10.31
CA GLU A 53 -17.34 9.79 9.45
C GLU A 53 -15.98 9.13 9.18
N ALA A 54 -15.40 8.45 10.16
CA ALA A 54 -14.14 7.72 9.98
C ALA A 54 -14.34 6.52 9.05
N GLU A 55 -15.43 5.77 9.23
CA GLU A 55 -15.79 4.63 8.37
C GLU A 55 -16.01 5.08 6.91
N ASP A 56 -16.77 6.15 6.70
CA ASP A 56 -17.01 6.73 5.36
C ASP A 56 -15.69 7.14 4.68
N ASN A 57 -14.83 7.86 5.40
CA ASN A 57 -13.53 8.28 4.87
C ASN A 57 -12.62 7.10 4.53
N CYS A 58 -12.55 6.08 5.40
CA CYS A 58 -11.78 4.86 5.15
C CYS A 58 -12.32 4.08 3.95
N ALA A 59 -13.64 3.96 3.82
CA ALA A 59 -14.27 3.28 2.69
C ALA A 59 -13.98 3.99 1.37
N VAL A 60 -14.14 5.32 1.33
CA VAL A 60 -13.83 6.14 0.14
C VAL A 60 -12.35 6.03 -0.22
N MET A 61 -11.44 6.10 0.76
CA MET A 61 -10.00 5.93 0.53
C MET A 61 -9.70 4.55 -0.09
N ALA A 62 -10.21 3.47 0.50
CA ALA A 62 -9.97 2.11 0.03
C ALA A 62 -10.49 1.90 -1.40
N VAL A 63 -11.69 2.40 -1.71
CA VAL A 63 -12.27 2.32 -3.06
C VAL A 63 -11.46 3.12 -4.06
N ASN A 64 -11.05 4.35 -3.72
CA ASN A 64 -10.24 5.18 -4.60
C ASN A 64 -8.87 4.54 -4.89
N GLU A 65 -8.21 3.99 -3.88
CA GLU A 65 -6.94 3.27 -4.07
C GLU A 65 -7.09 2.02 -4.93
N LEU A 66 -8.17 1.26 -4.74
CA LEU A 66 -8.47 0.10 -5.57
C LEU A 66 -8.74 0.51 -7.02
N ARG A 67 -9.50 1.58 -7.25
CA ARG A 67 -9.77 2.12 -8.59
C ARG A 67 -8.49 2.62 -9.25
N GLU A 68 -7.66 3.39 -8.55
CA GLU A 68 -6.37 3.85 -9.06
C GLU A 68 -5.46 2.67 -9.46
N PHE A 69 -5.43 1.61 -8.65
CA PHE A 69 -4.70 0.40 -9.00
C PHE A 69 -5.29 -0.30 -10.23
N LEU A 70 -6.58 -0.60 -10.23
CA LEU A 70 -7.22 -1.36 -11.30
C LEU A 70 -7.26 -0.60 -12.63
N GLU A 71 -7.65 0.67 -12.60
CA GLU A 71 -7.88 1.50 -13.79
C GLU A 71 -6.60 2.17 -14.29
N LYS A 72 -5.60 2.45 -13.43
CA LYS A 72 -4.41 3.23 -13.82
C LYS A 72 -3.08 2.60 -13.46
N GLY A 73 -3.09 1.50 -12.69
CA GLY A 73 -1.88 0.83 -12.22
C GLY A 73 -1.22 1.49 -11.02
N ASN A 74 -1.77 2.57 -10.49
CA ASN A 74 -1.16 3.36 -9.42
C ASN A 74 -1.29 2.65 -8.06
N ILE A 75 -0.22 2.70 -7.27
CA ILE A 75 -0.15 2.16 -5.90
C ILE A 75 0.34 3.27 -4.97
N THR A 76 -0.51 3.71 -4.04
CA THR A 76 -0.19 4.85 -3.15
C THR A 76 0.15 4.40 -1.73
N ASN A 77 -0.79 3.77 -1.03
CA ASN A 77 -0.66 3.42 0.40
C ASN A 77 -0.66 1.92 0.66
N SER A 78 -0.07 1.14 -0.26
CA SER A 78 0.00 -0.30 -0.06
C SER A 78 0.87 -0.65 1.16
N VAL A 79 0.31 -1.49 2.04
CA VAL A 79 0.99 -1.99 3.23
C VAL A 79 2.06 -3.05 2.91
N ASN A 80 2.06 -3.64 1.71
CA ASN A 80 2.96 -4.73 1.33
C ASN A 80 3.57 -4.63 -0.09
N PHE A 81 3.23 -3.61 -0.88
CA PHE A 81 3.81 -3.35 -2.20
C PHE A 81 4.58 -2.01 -2.24
N PRO A 82 5.46 -1.80 -3.23
CA PRO A 82 6.07 -0.50 -3.48
C PRO A 82 5.02 0.56 -3.85
N LYS A 83 5.20 1.78 -3.33
CA LYS A 83 4.49 2.96 -3.82
C LYS A 83 4.97 3.27 -5.23
N CYS A 84 4.08 3.24 -6.21
CA CYS A 84 4.40 3.51 -7.61
C CYS A 84 3.24 4.27 -8.25
N VAL A 85 3.46 5.55 -8.55
CA VAL A 85 2.42 6.45 -9.05
C VAL A 85 2.97 7.19 -10.26
N THR A 86 2.18 7.25 -11.32
CA THR A 86 2.43 8.11 -12.48
C THR A 86 1.24 9.05 -12.67
N GLU A 87 1.53 10.29 -13.03
CA GLU A 87 0.52 11.29 -13.44
C GLU A 87 0.27 11.25 -14.95
N ASN A 88 1.11 10.53 -15.70
CA ASN A 88 0.91 10.40 -17.14
C ASN A 88 -0.44 9.70 -17.41
N PRO A 89 -1.25 10.18 -18.37
CA PRO A 89 -2.39 9.42 -18.85
C PRO A 89 -1.90 8.16 -19.56
N ILE A 90 -2.77 7.14 -19.60
CA ILE A 90 -2.53 5.99 -20.49
C ILE A 90 -2.54 6.53 -21.93
N PRO A 91 -1.55 6.20 -22.78
CA PRO A 91 -1.53 6.69 -24.16
C PRO A 91 -2.80 6.31 -24.90
N LYS A 92 -3.34 7.23 -25.70
CA LYS A 92 -4.56 7.02 -26.48
C LYS A 92 -4.36 5.89 -27.49
N ASN A 93 -5.28 4.91 -27.53
CA ASN A 93 -5.12 3.68 -28.31
C ASN A 93 -3.83 2.90 -27.96
N GLY A 94 -3.29 3.14 -26.77
CA GLY A 94 -2.05 2.57 -26.26
C GLY A 94 -2.27 1.59 -25.12
N THR A 95 -1.16 1.17 -24.51
CA THR A 95 -1.19 0.18 -23.43
C THR A 95 -0.31 0.64 -22.28
N ARG A 96 -0.84 0.62 -21.07
CA ARG A 96 -0.06 0.68 -19.83
C ARG A 96 0.20 -0.73 -19.32
N LEU A 97 1.46 -1.12 -19.28
CA LEU A 97 1.90 -2.38 -18.69
C LEU A 97 2.25 -2.17 -17.21
N CYS A 98 1.57 -2.91 -16.36
CA CYS A 98 1.88 -3.05 -14.95
C CYS A 98 2.60 -4.38 -14.73
N ILE A 99 3.87 -4.36 -14.34
CA ILE A 99 4.69 -5.56 -14.20
C ILE A 99 5.21 -5.67 -12.75
N SER A 100 4.74 -6.66 -12.01
CA SER A 100 5.31 -7.02 -10.70
C SER A 100 6.37 -8.11 -10.87
N HIS A 101 7.49 -7.96 -10.18
CA HIS A 101 8.63 -8.88 -10.27
C HIS A 101 9.50 -8.85 -9.02
N LYS A 102 10.41 -9.83 -8.90
CA LYS A 102 11.46 -9.80 -7.88
C LYS A 102 12.44 -8.66 -8.15
N ASN A 103 12.86 -7.98 -7.10
CA ASN A 103 13.86 -6.92 -7.17
C ASN A 103 15.27 -7.51 -7.36
N ALA A 104 15.66 -7.70 -8.61
CA ALA A 104 16.97 -8.25 -8.99
C ALA A 104 17.66 -7.38 -10.06
N PRO A 105 19.00 -7.39 -10.13
CA PRO A 105 19.74 -6.66 -11.15
C PRO A 105 19.35 -7.07 -12.58
N GLY A 106 19.27 -6.08 -13.48
CA GLY A 106 19.06 -6.32 -14.91
C GLY A 106 17.65 -6.75 -15.32
N ILE A 107 16.67 -6.76 -14.41
CA ILE A 107 15.29 -7.14 -14.76
C ILE A 107 14.61 -6.07 -15.61
N VAL A 108 14.79 -4.79 -15.27
CA VAL A 108 14.24 -3.65 -16.04
C VAL A 108 14.74 -3.66 -17.49
N SER A 109 16.03 -3.96 -17.71
CA SER A 109 16.58 -4.04 -19.08
C SER A 109 15.96 -5.16 -19.91
N LYS A 110 15.57 -6.28 -19.28
CA LYS A 110 14.88 -7.37 -19.99
C LYS A 110 13.53 -6.90 -20.53
N PHE A 111 12.79 -6.09 -19.77
CA PHE A 111 11.52 -5.53 -20.23
C PHE A 111 11.72 -4.63 -21.45
N THR A 112 12.68 -3.71 -21.39
CA THR A 112 12.98 -2.81 -22.51
C THR A 112 13.48 -3.55 -23.75
N THR A 113 14.23 -4.65 -23.59
CA THR A 113 14.66 -5.50 -24.70
C THR A 113 13.46 -6.17 -25.38
N VAL A 114 12.59 -6.83 -24.61
CA VAL A 114 11.38 -7.51 -25.16
C VAL A 114 10.48 -6.52 -25.91
N LEU A 115 10.29 -5.31 -25.36
CA LEU A 115 9.50 -4.27 -26.00
C LEU A 115 10.18 -3.70 -27.25
N GLY A 116 11.50 -3.52 -27.22
CA GLY A 116 12.30 -3.05 -28.34
C GLY A 116 12.33 -4.04 -29.51
N ASP A 117 12.46 -5.33 -29.23
CA ASP A 117 12.41 -6.41 -30.23
C ASP A 117 11.03 -6.48 -30.91
N ALA A 118 9.97 -6.19 -30.15
CA ALA A 118 8.61 -6.03 -30.67
C ALA A 118 8.37 -4.70 -31.40
N LYS A 119 9.38 -3.82 -31.51
CA LYS A 119 9.32 -2.49 -32.14
C LYS A 119 8.26 -1.56 -31.54
N LEU A 120 8.04 -1.68 -30.22
CA LEU A 120 7.09 -0.85 -29.49
C LEU A 120 7.77 0.38 -28.90
N ASN A 121 7.13 1.55 -29.02
CA ASN A 121 7.65 2.80 -28.46
C ASN A 121 7.21 2.96 -27.00
N ILE A 122 8.17 3.25 -26.10
CA ILE A 122 7.90 3.51 -24.68
C ILE A 122 7.70 5.02 -24.49
N ALA A 123 6.47 5.42 -24.15
CA ALA A 123 6.10 6.80 -23.88
C ALA A 123 6.44 7.24 -22.44
N GLY A 124 6.49 6.30 -21.51
CA GLY A 124 6.78 6.58 -20.10
C GLY A 124 7.12 5.30 -19.34
N MET A 125 7.96 5.42 -18.31
CA MET A 125 8.36 4.27 -17.50
C MET A 125 8.69 4.70 -16.07
N ILE A 126 8.12 4.02 -15.10
CA ILE A 126 8.42 4.17 -13.67
C ILE A 126 8.67 2.79 -13.08
N ASN A 127 9.76 2.67 -12.32
CA ASN A 127 10.11 1.47 -11.56
C ASN A 127 10.25 1.82 -10.09
N GLN A 128 9.57 1.09 -9.22
CA GLN A 128 9.69 1.24 -7.77
C GLN A 128 9.82 -0.13 -7.09
N ASN A 129 10.49 -0.16 -5.93
CA ASN A 129 10.74 -1.40 -5.19
C ASN A 129 10.54 -1.24 -3.68
N ARG A 130 10.27 -2.36 -3.02
CA ARG A 130 10.14 -2.50 -1.58
C ARG A 130 10.67 -3.88 -1.17
N GLY A 131 11.87 -3.90 -0.59
CA GLY A 131 12.57 -5.15 -0.29
C GLY A 131 12.78 -5.96 -1.58
N ASP A 132 12.30 -7.21 -1.56
CA ASP A 132 12.47 -8.16 -2.65
C ASP A 132 11.41 -8.03 -3.76
N THR A 133 10.43 -7.14 -3.62
CA THR A 133 9.36 -6.93 -4.60
C THR A 133 9.52 -5.60 -5.31
N ALA A 134 9.37 -5.60 -6.63
CA ALA A 134 9.40 -4.43 -7.49
C ALA A 134 8.18 -4.39 -8.42
N TYR A 135 7.83 -3.18 -8.85
CA TYR A 135 6.69 -2.90 -9.70
C TYR A 135 7.04 -1.84 -10.73
N ASN A 136 6.75 -2.15 -11.99
CA ASN A 136 6.93 -1.24 -13.12
C ASN A 136 5.58 -0.82 -13.68
N ILE A 137 5.47 0.47 -14.01
CA ILE A 137 4.45 1.01 -14.89
C ILE A 137 5.17 1.45 -16.15
N ILE A 138 4.80 0.88 -17.30
CA ILE A 138 5.40 1.19 -18.61
C ILE A 138 4.28 1.56 -19.58
N ASP A 139 4.29 2.79 -20.06
CA ASP A 139 3.36 3.31 -21.05
C ASP A 139 3.91 3.08 -22.45
N ILE A 140 3.11 2.42 -23.29
CA ILE A 140 3.46 2.03 -24.65
C ILE A 140 2.49 2.69 -25.64
N ASP A 141 3.05 3.28 -26.71
CA ASP A 141 2.24 3.74 -27.83
C ASP A 141 1.77 2.53 -28.64
N GLY A 142 0.44 2.36 -28.71
CA GLY A 142 -0.19 1.24 -29.40
C GLY A 142 -0.52 0.03 -28.51
N VAL A 143 -1.15 -0.97 -29.14
CA VAL A 143 -1.57 -2.20 -28.48
C VAL A 143 -0.39 -3.17 -28.37
N VAL A 144 -0.11 -3.64 -27.16
CA VAL A 144 0.94 -4.65 -26.93
C VAL A 144 0.40 -6.02 -27.39
N PRO A 145 1.07 -6.71 -28.33
CA PRO A 145 0.64 -8.03 -28.79
C PRO A 145 0.68 -9.09 -27.69
N GLU A 146 -0.20 -10.09 -27.77
CA GLU A 146 -0.28 -11.21 -26.81
C GLU A 146 1.04 -11.97 -26.68
N ASP A 147 1.78 -12.18 -27.77
CA ASP A 147 3.08 -12.87 -27.72
C ASP A 147 4.12 -12.05 -26.93
N THR A 148 4.07 -10.72 -27.01
CA THR A 148 4.92 -9.83 -26.20
C THR A 148 4.53 -9.90 -24.73
N LEU A 149 3.22 -9.93 -24.41
CA LEU A 149 2.72 -10.09 -23.04
C LEU A 149 3.19 -11.43 -22.45
N ARG A 150 3.14 -12.51 -23.22
CA ARG A 150 3.64 -13.83 -22.83
C ARG A 150 5.16 -13.84 -22.65
N ALA A 151 5.91 -13.18 -23.53
CA ALA A 151 7.36 -13.07 -23.40
C ALA A 151 7.76 -12.32 -22.11
N LEU A 152 7.08 -11.23 -21.78
CA LEU A 152 7.27 -10.51 -20.52
C LEU A 152 6.91 -11.39 -19.30
N ALA A 153 5.77 -12.09 -19.35
CA ALA A 153 5.32 -12.97 -18.27
C ALA A 153 6.21 -14.20 -18.09
N GLY A 154 6.92 -14.64 -19.14
CA GLY A 154 7.85 -15.77 -19.11
C GLY A 154 9.22 -15.46 -18.51
N ILE A 155 9.52 -14.20 -18.17
CA ILE A 155 10.75 -13.85 -17.46
C ILE A 155 10.67 -14.41 -16.04
N ASP A 156 11.60 -15.29 -15.65
CA ASP A 156 11.60 -16.04 -14.38
C ASP A 156 11.32 -15.21 -13.10
N THR A 157 11.76 -13.95 -13.08
CA THR A 157 11.54 -13.06 -11.92
C THR A 157 10.18 -12.36 -11.92
N VAL A 158 9.42 -12.41 -13.01
CA VAL A 158 8.13 -11.73 -13.15
C VAL A 158 7.05 -12.54 -12.45
N THR A 159 6.30 -11.87 -11.59
CA THR A 159 5.16 -12.46 -10.87
C THR A 159 3.85 -12.20 -11.61
N LYS A 160 3.68 -11.01 -12.19
CA LYS A 160 2.47 -10.67 -12.95
C LYS A 160 2.77 -9.61 -14.00
N VAL A 161 2.20 -9.80 -15.18
CA VAL A 161 2.03 -8.75 -16.20
C VAL A 161 0.54 -8.45 -16.30
N ARG A 162 0.17 -7.17 -16.27
CA ARG A 162 -1.20 -6.71 -16.44
C ARG A 162 -1.24 -5.52 -17.40
N PRO A 163 -1.82 -5.69 -18.61
CA PRO A 163 -2.09 -4.56 -19.49
C PRO A 163 -3.33 -3.79 -19.04
N ILE A 164 -3.31 -2.47 -19.25
CA ILE A 164 -4.45 -1.58 -19.16
C ILE A 164 -4.50 -0.80 -20.47
N PHE A 165 -5.64 -0.83 -21.16
CA PHE A 165 -5.79 -0.21 -22.48
C PHE A 165 -6.40 1.19 -22.36
N GLY A 166 -5.87 2.14 -23.13
CA GLY A 166 -6.32 3.53 -23.19
C GLY A 166 -7.02 3.91 -24.49
#